data_AF-A0A448YNY3-F1
#
_entry.id   AF-A0A448YNY3-F1
#
_cell.length_a   1.000
_cell.length_b   1.000
_cell.length_c   1.000
_cell.angle_alpha   90.00
_cell.angle_beta   90.00
_cell.angle_gamma   90.00
#
_symmetry.space_group_name_H-M   'P 1'
#
loop_
_entity.id
_entity.type
_entity.pdbx_description
1 polymer ?
#
loop_
_entity_poly.entity_id
_entity_poly.type
_entity_poly.pdbx_seq_one_letter_code
_entity_poly.pdbx_strand_id
1 'polypeptide(L)'
;MGKGPSLFRFDAFAKTLDDARVKTTSGGILTLICMFTILILLFNEYGDYKTIVIRPELVVDRDQDNKLDINLDITFPKMPCDMLAMDIMDLTGDIQVDLLNGGFTRIRLDQEGNEISEEEKFSVNKETLWVSDDPNYCGSCYGSIDQSNNDKESDLSKKVCCNTCEAVKAAYAAAGWKFYDGEGIDQCEKEGYVKRMNERLGEGCRIKGTAQLNRIGGNLHFAPGSSITMNDRHVHDLSLFDKHPEQFNFDHVINHFAFGPDDHHQTEALQTKSHSYITTHPLDGTRLSGDKYRLYSYFLKVVNTRFEYLDGEVLETNEFSATQHDRPLRGGRDDDHPNTIHARGGIPGVFFYFDISPMKIINREEHKKTWSAFVLSVCSAIAGVLTVFSVLDKTIWAAHKLLKEKKVN
;
A
#
# COMPACT_ATOMS: atom_id res chain seq x y z
N MET A 1 -41.15 29.80 -51.38
CA MET A 1 -40.27 29.33 -50.28
C MET A 1 -40.98 29.62 -48.98
N GLY A 2 -41.57 28.60 -48.36
CA GLY A 2 -42.40 28.74 -47.16
C GLY A 2 -41.55 29.00 -45.93
N LYS A 3 -41.91 30.05 -45.16
CA LYS A 3 -41.39 30.28 -43.81
C LYS A 3 -41.89 29.16 -42.91
N GLY A 4 -40.97 28.38 -42.32
CA GLY A 4 -41.29 27.37 -41.32
C GLY A 4 -41.98 28.00 -40.09
N PRO A 5 -42.82 27.24 -39.38
CA PRO A 5 -43.58 27.79 -38.27
C PRO A 5 -42.66 28.16 -37.10
N SER A 6 -42.77 29.40 -36.63
CA SER A 6 -42.13 29.87 -35.41
C SER A 6 -42.68 29.14 -34.20
N LEU A 7 -41.83 28.82 -33.23
CA LEU A 7 -42.15 28.20 -31.92
C LEU A 7 -43.20 28.94 -31.07
N PHE A 8 -43.75 30.07 -31.52
CA PHE A 8 -44.81 30.85 -30.89
C PHE A 8 -46.22 30.23 -30.91
N ARG A 9 -46.40 29.01 -31.44
CA ARG A 9 -47.71 28.32 -31.48
C ARG A 9 -47.98 27.32 -30.35
N PHE A 10 -47.05 27.14 -29.42
CA PHE A 10 -47.25 26.35 -28.19
C PHE A 10 -47.59 27.24 -26.98
N ASP A 11 -48.50 28.20 -27.16
CA ASP A 11 -49.16 28.87 -26.04
C ASP A 11 -50.44 28.09 -25.72
N ALA A 12 -50.33 27.10 -24.82
CA ALA A 12 -51.42 26.17 -24.49
C ALA A 12 -52.51 26.80 -23.60
N PHE A 13 -52.40 28.09 -23.27
CA PHE A 13 -53.35 28.80 -22.41
C PHE A 13 -54.04 29.93 -23.17
N ALA A 14 -55.36 30.03 -23.00
CA ALA A 14 -56.14 31.15 -23.55
C ALA A 14 -55.68 32.46 -22.90
N LYS A 15 -55.17 33.40 -23.70
CA LYS A 15 -54.85 34.76 -23.23
C LYS A 15 -56.11 35.42 -22.70
N THR A 16 -56.10 35.83 -21.45
CA THR A 16 -57.20 36.59 -20.85
C THR A 16 -57.31 37.95 -21.54
N LEU A 17 -58.54 38.43 -21.76
CA LEU A 17 -58.81 39.75 -22.34
C LEU A 17 -58.11 40.83 -21.51
N ASP A 18 -57.40 41.75 -22.16
CA ASP A 18 -56.59 42.78 -21.50
C ASP A 18 -57.41 43.66 -20.53
N ASP A 19 -58.72 43.80 -20.75
CA ASP A 19 -59.64 44.57 -19.90
C ASP A 19 -59.95 43.91 -18.55
N ALA A 20 -59.74 42.59 -18.41
CA ALA A 20 -59.91 41.89 -17.13
C ALA A 20 -58.62 41.86 -16.28
N ARG A 21 -57.52 42.46 -16.77
CA ARG A 21 -56.20 42.39 -16.14
C ARG A 21 -55.96 43.60 -15.23
N VAL A 22 -56.20 43.43 -13.94
CA VAL A 22 -55.84 44.45 -12.93
C VAL A 22 -54.32 44.45 -12.74
N LYS A 23 -53.63 45.44 -13.31
CA LYS A 23 -52.18 45.63 -13.15
C LYS A 23 -51.90 46.37 -11.83
N THR A 24 -51.22 45.72 -10.89
CA THR A 24 -50.77 46.33 -9.63
C THR A 24 -49.25 46.56 -9.64
N THR A 25 -48.79 47.67 -9.07
CA THR A 25 -47.35 47.95 -8.93
C THR A 25 -46.65 46.94 -8.01
N SER A 26 -47.35 46.47 -6.97
CA SER A 26 -46.89 45.42 -6.07
C SER A 26 -46.73 44.07 -6.79
N GLY A 27 -47.65 43.71 -7.68
CA GLY A 27 -47.56 42.49 -8.49
C GLY A 27 -46.35 42.52 -9.43
N GLY A 28 -46.04 43.68 -10.02
CA GLY A 28 -44.83 43.88 -10.84
C GLY A 28 -43.54 43.59 -10.07
N ILE A 29 -43.38 44.16 -8.86
CA ILE A 29 -42.20 43.90 -8.00
C ILE A 29 -42.12 42.42 -7.61
N LEU A 30 -43.26 41.82 -7.24
CA LEU A 30 -43.33 40.43 -6.85
C LEU A 30 -42.95 39.48 -7.99
N THR A 31 -43.31 39.80 -9.24
CA THR A 31 -42.88 39.02 -10.42
C THR A 31 -41.37 39.11 -10.68
N LEU A 32 -40.73 40.25 -10.42
CA LEU A 32 -39.28 40.39 -10.55
C LEU A 32 -38.54 39.54 -9.52
N ILE A 33 -39.00 39.55 -8.27
CA ILE A 33 -38.43 38.71 -7.19
C ILE A 33 -38.65 37.23 -7.49
N CYS A 34 -39.83 36.85 -8.00
CA CYS A 34 -40.15 35.50 -8.45
C CYS A 34 -39.15 35.01 -9.51
N MET A 35 -38.96 35.81 -10.57
CA MET A 35 -38.02 35.49 -11.64
C MET A 35 -36.58 35.35 -11.13
N PHE A 36 -36.14 36.27 -10.26
CA PHE A 36 -34.82 36.22 -9.64
C PHE A 36 -34.62 34.96 -8.79
N THR A 37 -35.63 34.57 -8.01
CA THR A 37 -35.60 33.36 -7.17
C THR A 37 -35.52 32.09 -8.03
N ILE A 38 -36.33 32.00 -9.09
CA ILE A 38 -36.26 30.89 -10.06
C ILE A 38 -34.85 30.80 -10.64
N LEU A 39 -34.29 31.92 -11.09
CA LEU A 39 -32.97 31.96 -11.71
C LEU A 39 -31.87 31.46 -10.75
N ILE A 40 -31.89 31.87 -9.48
CA ILE A 40 -30.96 31.35 -8.46
C ILE A 40 -31.10 29.83 -8.28
N LEU A 41 -32.32 29.33 -8.13
CA LEU A 41 -32.57 27.90 -7.94
C LEU A 41 -32.12 27.10 -9.16
N LEU A 42 -32.35 27.60 -10.38
CA LEU A 42 -31.87 26.95 -11.60
C LEU A 42 -30.35 26.92 -11.70
N PHE A 43 -29.66 28.00 -11.32
CA PHE A 43 -28.20 28.01 -11.27
C PHE A 43 -27.65 27.01 -10.25
N ASN A 44 -28.26 26.94 -9.07
CA ASN A 44 -27.87 25.95 -8.05
C ASN A 44 -28.13 24.52 -8.56
N GLU A 45 -29.29 24.27 -9.15
CA GLU A 45 -29.65 22.96 -9.66
C GLU A 45 -28.76 22.50 -10.82
N TYR A 46 -28.33 23.44 -11.66
CA TYR A 46 -27.35 23.21 -12.70
C TYR A 46 -25.94 22.92 -12.13
N GLY A 47 -25.54 23.64 -11.09
CA GLY A 47 -24.30 23.37 -10.36
C GLY A 47 -24.28 21.97 -9.75
N ASP A 48 -25.38 21.59 -9.10
CA ASP A 48 -25.58 20.25 -8.54
C ASP A 48 -25.52 19.15 -9.62
N TYR A 49 -26.17 19.36 -10.76
CA TYR A 49 -26.13 18.42 -11.88
C TYR A 49 -24.70 18.25 -12.45
N LYS A 50 -23.93 19.33 -12.50
CA LYS A 50 -22.53 19.31 -12.93
C LYS A 50 -21.55 18.77 -11.89
N THR A 51 -21.97 18.61 -10.65
CA THR A 51 -21.10 18.10 -9.59
C THR A 51 -20.87 16.61 -9.81
N ILE A 52 -19.61 16.21 -9.90
CA ILE A 52 -19.19 14.82 -10.01
C ILE A 52 -18.89 14.31 -8.60
N VAL A 53 -19.41 13.14 -8.27
CA VAL A 53 -19.18 12.48 -6.98
C VAL A 53 -18.67 11.07 -7.22
N ILE A 54 -17.84 10.58 -6.31
CA ILE A 54 -17.35 9.20 -6.31
C ILE A 54 -18.28 8.37 -5.42
N ARG A 55 -18.85 7.29 -5.95
CA ARG A 55 -19.66 6.35 -5.19
C ARG A 55 -18.90 5.03 -5.03
N PRO A 56 -18.47 4.66 -3.81
CA PRO A 56 -17.83 3.38 -3.56
C PRO A 56 -18.88 2.26 -3.54
N GLU A 57 -18.63 1.21 -4.31
CA GLU A 57 -19.38 -0.03 -4.29
C GLU A 57 -18.46 -1.19 -3.90
N LEU A 58 -18.99 -2.14 -3.14
CA LEU A 58 -18.21 -3.25 -2.63
C LEU A 58 -18.66 -4.54 -3.34
N VAL A 59 -17.72 -5.15 -4.07
CA VAL A 59 -17.96 -6.30 -4.95
C VAL A 59 -17.02 -7.45 -4.56
N VAL A 60 -17.39 -8.68 -4.87
CA VAL A 60 -16.51 -9.84 -4.72
C VAL A 60 -15.42 -9.79 -5.78
N ASP A 61 -14.18 -9.90 -5.35
CA ASP A 61 -13.04 -9.96 -6.26
C ASP A 61 -13.00 -11.33 -6.95
N ARG A 62 -12.96 -11.32 -8.29
CA ARG A 62 -12.91 -12.52 -9.13
C ARG A 62 -11.57 -12.67 -9.86
N ASP A 63 -10.67 -11.71 -9.71
CA ASP A 63 -9.41 -11.63 -10.46
C ASP A 63 -8.27 -12.31 -9.69
N GLN A 64 -8.48 -13.57 -9.26
CA GLN A 64 -7.55 -14.30 -8.37
C GLN A 64 -6.21 -14.66 -9.01
N ASP A 65 -6.11 -14.69 -10.34
CA ASP A 65 -4.91 -15.18 -11.05
C ASP A 65 -3.82 -14.12 -11.25
N ASN A 66 -4.08 -12.84 -10.92
CA ASN A 66 -3.10 -11.77 -11.08
C ASN A 66 -2.10 -11.75 -9.92
N LYS A 67 -0.82 -11.56 -10.22
CA LYS A 67 0.21 -11.34 -9.18
C LYS A 67 0.02 -9.98 -8.51
N LEU A 68 0.46 -9.89 -7.26
CA LEU A 68 0.43 -8.66 -6.45
C LEU A 68 1.84 -8.08 -6.35
N ASP A 69 2.04 -6.87 -6.87
CA ASP A 69 3.29 -6.15 -6.64
C ASP A 69 3.38 -5.70 -5.18
N ILE A 70 4.53 -5.87 -4.55
CA ILE A 70 4.88 -5.28 -3.26
C ILE A 70 6.04 -4.32 -3.49
N ASN A 71 5.95 -3.11 -2.96
CA ASN A 71 7.03 -2.14 -2.92
C ASN A 71 7.38 -1.86 -1.45
N LEU A 72 8.66 -1.96 -1.13
CA LEU A 72 9.16 -1.61 0.19
C LEU A 72 10.48 -0.88 0.11
N ASP A 73 10.65 0.03 1.06
CA ASP A 73 11.87 0.77 1.36
C ASP A 73 12.00 0.84 2.89
N ILE A 74 12.86 0.01 3.46
CA ILE A 74 13.02 -0.14 4.90
C ILE A 74 14.49 -0.02 5.27
N THR A 75 14.79 0.81 6.25
CA THR A 75 16.13 1.03 6.78
C THR A 75 16.29 0.39 8.16
N PHE A 76 17.36 -0.36 8.36
CA PHE A 76 17.80 -0.99 9.61
C PHE A 76 19.17 -0.41 10.03
N PRO A 77 19.21 0.58 10.93
CA PRO A 77 20.45 1.30 11.24
C PRO A 77 21.52 0.45 11.95
N LYS A 78 21.12 -0.61 12.67
CA LYS A 78 22.02 -1.45 13.47
C LYS A 78 22.02 -2.91 13.02
N MET A 79 21.72 -3.16 11.75
CA MET A 79 21.83 -4.48 11.13
C MET A 79 22.55 -4.35 9.80
N PRO A 80 23.73 -4.97 9.64
CA PRO A 80 24.44 -4.95 8.37
C PRO A 80 23.76 -5.88 7.35
N CYS A 81 23.86 -5.51 6.07
CA CYS A 81 23.15 -6.21 4.98
C CYS A 81 23.53 -7.69 4.84
N ASP A 82 24.77 -8.06 5.20
CA ASP A 82 25.26 -9.43 5.12
C ASP A 82 24.67 -10.35 6.21
N MET A 83 24.11 -9.78 7.27
CA MET A 83 23.42 -10.52 8.35
C MET A 83 21.91 -10.42 8.29
N LEU A 84 21.35 -9.58 7.43
CA LEU A 84 19.90 -9.41 7.33
C LEU A 84 19.36 -10.35 6.26
N ALA A 85 18.64 -11.39 6.66
CA ALA A 85 17.83 -12.17 5.74
C ALA A 85 16.47 -11.50 5.54
N MET A 86 15.96 -11.57 4.32
CA MET A 86 14.59 -11.21 3.97
C MET A 86 13.98 -12.42 3.29
N ASP A 87 12.91 -12.95 3.85
CA ASP A 87 12.22 -14.12 3.35
C ASP A 87 10.74 -13.82 3.17
N ILE A 88 10.16 -14.39 2.11
CA ILE A 88 8.74 -14.26 1.81
C ILE A 88 8.15 -15.66 1.67
N MET A 89 7.16 -15.94 2.48
CA MET A 89 6.51 -17.25 2.58
C MET A 89 5.00 -17.07 2.47
N ASP A 90 4.36 -17.80 1.57
CA ASP A 90 2.90 -17.77 1.45
C ASP A 90 2.23 -18.75 2.43
N LEU A 91 0.89 -18.73 2.47
CA LEU A 91 0.12 -19.66 3.29
C LEU A 91 0.27 -21.14 2.88
N THR A 92 0.78 -21.45 1.68
CA THR A 92 1.09 -22.82 1.27
C THR A 92 2.43 -23.30 1.84
N GLY A 93 3.22 -22.39 2.41
CA GLY A 93 4.54 -22.67 2.98
C GLY A 93 5.66 -22.60 1.95
N ASP A 94 5.35 -22.16 0.72
CA ASP A 94 6.33 -22.02 -0.34
C ASP A 94 7.12 -20.72 -0.13
N ILE A 95 8.45 -20.84 -0.22
CA ILE A 95 9.34 -19.68 -0.16
C ILE A 95 9.63 -19.20 -1.57
N GLN A 96 9.41 -17.91 -1.79
CA GLN A 96 9.59 -17.31 -3.11
C GLN A 96 11.02 -16.82 -3.31
N VAL A 97 11.97 -17.76 -3.44
CA VAL A 97 13.42 -17.49 -3.57
C VAL A 97 13.74 -16.66 -4.83
N ASP A 98 13.05 -16.92 -5.94
CA ASP A 98 13.29 -16.22 -7.23
C ASP A 98 12.98 -14.71 -7.17
N LEU A 99 12.15 -14.26 -6.24
CA LEU A 99 11.77 -12.85 -6.10
C LEU A 99 12.83 -12.00 -5.39
N LEU A 100 13.65 -12.63 -4.54
CA LEU A 100 14.71 -11.96 -3.79
C LEU A 100 15.90 -11.57 -4.70
N ASN A 101 16.03 -12.24 -5.85
CA ASN A 101 17.21 -12.14 -6.71
C ASN A 101 17.08 -11.09 -7.85
N GLY A 102 15.89 -10.54 -8.10
CA GLY A 102 15.64 -9.63 -9.24
C GLY A 102 15.03 -8.28 -8.90
N GLY A 103 14.35 -8.16 -7.76
CA GLY A 103 13.49 -7.00 -7.45
C GLY A 103 13.98 -6.06 -6.35
N PHE A 104 14.82 -6.57 -5.44
CA PHE A 104 15.26 -5.85 -4.25
C PHE A 104 16.75 -5.55 -4.27
N THR A 105 17.12 -4.36 -3.83
CA THR A 105 18.49 -3.90 -3.66
C THR A 105 18.77 -3.69 -2.18
N ARG A 106 19.92 -4.20 -1.72
CA ARG A 106 20.45 -3.96 -0.39
C ARG A 106 21.50 -2.85 -0.49
N ILE A 107 21.31 -1.78 0.27
CA ILE A 107 22.17 -0.60 0.28
C ILE A 107 22.81 -0.54 1.67
N ARG A 108 24.15 -0.53 1.69
CA ARG A 108 24.93 -0.44 2.94
C ARG A 108 24.88 0.98 3.49
N LEU A 109 24.79 1.09 4.82
CA LEU A 109 24.76 2.37 5.51
C LEU A 109 25.93 2.47 6.48
N ASP A 110 26.53 3.66 6.57
CA ASP A 110 27.50 3.97 7.61
C ASP A 110 26.83 4.11 9.00
N GLN A 111 27.62 4.38 10.05
CA GLN A 111 27.12 4.52 11.41
C GLN A 111 26.21 5.74 11.59
N GLU A 112 26.36 6.74 10.71
CA GLU A 112 25.57 7.96 10.67
C GLU A 112 24.27 7.80 9.85
N GLY A 113 24.11 6.68 9.13
CA GLY A 113 22.95 6.36 8.31
C GLY A 113 23.04 6.85 6.86
N ASN A 114 24.22 7.26 6.38
CA ASN A 114 24.44 7.64 4.99
C ASN A 114 24.73 6.41 4.12
N GLU A 115 24.30 6.46 2.86
CA GLU A 115 24.52 5.39 1.90
C GLU A 115 26.00 5.33 1.48
N ILE A 116 26.59 4.15 1.61
CA ILE A 116 27.95 3.88 1.16
C ILE A 116 27.85 3.53 -0.33
N SER A 117 28.34 4.43 -1.19
CA SER A 117 28.11 4.47 -2.66
C SER A 117 28.83 3.39 -3.47
N GLU A 118 29.10 2.22 -2.91
CA GLU A 118 29.49 1.07 -3.72
C GLU A 118 28.19 0.43 -4.24
N GLU A 119 27.74 0.87 -5.42
CA GLU A 119 26.76 0.15 -6.24
C GLU A 119 27.34 -1.20 -6.69
N GLU A 120 27.62 -2.11 -5.75
CA GLU A 120 27.46 -3.52 -6.03
C GLU A 120 25.96 -3.74 -6.13
N LYS A 121 25.41 -3.58 -7.34
CA LYS A 121 24.19 -4.31 -7.71
C LYS A 121 24.48 -5.76 -7.36
N PHE A 122 23.98 -6.19 -6.21
CA PHE A 122 24.15 -7.53 -5.69
C PHE A 122 23.50 -8.48 -6.68
N SER A 123 24.29 -8.89 -7.65
CA SER A 123 24.01 -10.04 -8.47
C SER A 123 24.46 -11.18 -7.59
N VAL A 124 23.51 -12.05 -7.24
CA VAL A 124 23.66 -13.28 -6.45
C VAL A 124 24.78 -14.21 -6.98
N ASN A 125 25.43 -13.85 -8.09
CA ASN A 125 26.43 -14.63 -8.80
C ASN A 125 27.74 -13.88 -9.14
N LYS A 126 28.04 -12.72 -8.53
CA LYS A 126 29.33 -12.05 -8.76
C LYS A 126 30.17 -11.93 -7.48
N GLU A 127 30.13 -12.98 -6.69
CA GLU A 127 31.19 -13.27 -5.75
C GLU A 127 32.46 -13.55 -6.57
N THR A 128 33.58 -12.91 -6.23
CA THR A 128 34.89 -13.45 -6.54
C THR A 128 35.05 -14.76 -5.77
N LEU A 129 34.38 -15.81 -6.27
CA LEU A 129 34.54 -17.17 -5.82
C LEU A 129 36.02 -17.46 -5.94
N TRP A 130 36.69 -17.66 -4.80
CA TRP A 130 38.04 -18.17 -4.81
C TRP A 130 37.98 -19.54 -5.49
N VAL A 131 38.46 -19.61 -6.73
CA VAL A 131 38.60 -20.87 -7.45
C VAL A 131 39.96 -21.42 -7.06
N SER A 132 39.96 -22.58 -6.40
CA SER A 132 41.21 -23.28 -6.13
C SER A 132 41.96 -23.53 -7.44
N ASP A 133 43.25 -23.21 -7.46
CA ASP A 133 44.14 -23.49 -8.60
C ASP A 133 44.34 -25.00 -8.83
N ASP A 134 43.97 -25.83 -7.85
CA ASP A 134 44.01 -27.30 -7.96
C ASP A 134 42.71 -27.85 -8.59
N PRO A 135 42.79 -28.48 -9.78
CA PRO A 135 41.64 -29.10 -10.45
C PRO A 135 40.98 -30.23 -9.65
N ASN A 136 41.68 -30.82 -8.68
CA ASN A 136 41.19 -31.90 -7.83
C ASN A 136 40.81 -31.43 -6.41
N TYR A 137 40.68 -30.13 -6.20
CA TYR A 137 40.34 -29.58 -4.90
C TYR A 137 38.96 -30.06 -4.42
N CYS A 138 38.94 -30.59 -3.20
CA CYS A 138 37.73 -30.99 -2.49
C CYS A 138 37.80 -30.44 -1.08
N GLY A 139 37.10 -29.34 -0.81
CA GLY A 139 37.14 -28.67 0.48
C GLY A 139 36.41 -29.46 1.58
N SER A 140 36.92 -29.33 2.81
CA SER A 140 36.31 -29.92 4.01
C SER A 140 34.99 -29.23 4.36
N CYS A 141 33.98 -30.03 4.68
CA CYS A 141 32.71 -29.57 5.26
C CYS A 141 32.77 -29.54 6.80
N TYR A 142 33.96 -29.71 7.40
CA TYR A 142 34.20 -29.67 8.85
C TYR A 142 33.30 -30.63 9.66
N GLY A 143 32.96 -31.77 9.06
CA GLY A 143 32.13 -32.80 9.69
C GLY A 143 30.62 -32.54 9.65
N SER A 144 30.17 -31.44 9.03
CA SER A 144 28.72 -31.19 8.83
C SER A 144 28.09 -32.15 7.81
N ILE A 145 28.89 -32.66 6.87
CA ILE A 145 28.51 -33.72 5.93
C ILE A 145 29.56 -34.84 6.02
N ASP A 146 29.13 -36.10 5.92
CA ASP A 146 30.02 -37.25 5.90
C ASP A 146 30.86 -37.27 4.61
N GLN A 147 32.16 -37.00 4.76
CA GLN A 147 33.15 -37.02 3.69
C GLN A 147 34.09 -38.23 3.77
N SER A 148 33.82 -39.20 4.66
CA SER A 148 34.73 -40.33 4.94
C SER A 148 34.99 -41.24 3.73
N ASN A 149 34.12 -41.22 2.72
CA ASN A 149 34.27 -42.00 1.50
C ASN A 149 35.07 -41.28 0.40
N ASN A 150 35.41 -40.00 0.57
CA ASN A 150 36.12 -39.23 -0.45
C ASN A 150 37.52 -39.77 -0.76
N ASP A 151 38.17 -40.43 0.20
CA ASP A 151 39.50 -41.03 0.02
C ASP A 151 39.47 -42.31 -0.83
N LYS A 152 38.31 -42.98 -0.90
CA LYS A 152 38.11 -44.23 -1.65
C LYS A 152 37.57 -43.99 -3.05
N GLU A 153 37.08 -42.78 -3.32
CA GLU A 153 36.50 -42.40 -4.59
C GLU A 153 37.55 -41.66 -5.45
N SER A 154 37.83 -42.21 -6.63
CA SER A 154 38.77 -41.59 -7.58
C SER A 154 38.10 -40.52 -8.44
N ASP A 155 36.77 -40.60 -8.60
CA ASP A 155 36.00 -39.67 -9.42
C ASP A 155 35.58 -38.43 -8.63
N LEU A 156 36.12 -37.26 -9.01
CA LEU A 156 35.82 -35.99 -8.35
C LEU A 156 34.32 -35.65 -8.34
N SER A 157 33.58 -36.08 -9.36
CA SER A 157 32.14 -35.81 -9.47
C SER A 157 31.29 -36.53 -8.41
N LYS A 158 31.84 -37.58 -7.80
CA LYS A 158 31.20 -38.38 -6.76
C LYS A 158 31.68 -38.05 -5.36
N LYS A 159 32.71 -37.21 -5.23
CA LYS A 159 33.18 -36.72 -3.94
C LYS A 159 32.20 -35.68 -3.42
N VAL A 160 31.97 -35.72 -2.11
CA VAL A 160 31.18 -34.71 -1.42
C VAL A 160 32.12 -33.62 -0.95
N CYS A 161 32.06 -32.43 -1.54
CA CYS A 161 33.03 -31.37 -1.27
C CYS A 161 32.33 -30.05 -0.94
N CYS A 162 32.82 -29.35 0.08
CA CYS A 162 32.40 -27.98 0.36
C CYS A 162 33.49 -27.04 -0.15
N ASN A 163 33.36 -26.61 -1.40
CA ASN A 163 34.43 -25.87 -2.05
C ASN A 163 34.42 -24.37 -1.76
N THR A 164 33.26 -23.81 -1.42
CA THR A 164 33.08 -22.37 -1.15
C THR A 164 32.67 -22.14 0.29
N CYS A 165 32.85 -20.91 0.79
CA CYS A 165 32.35 -20.52 2.11
C CYS A 165 30.83 -20.69 2.20
N GLU A 166 30.09 -20.33 1.15
CA GLU A 166 28.65 -20.53 1.07
C GLU A 166 28.27 -22.01 1.17
N ALA A 167 29.01 -22.92 0.52
CA ALA A 167 28.75 -24.36 0.61
C ALA A 167 28.96 -24.88 2.04
N VAL A 168 30.00 -24.43 2.75
CA VAL A 168 30.21 -24.78 4.16
C VAL A 168 29.09 -24.20 5.03
N LYS A 169 28.68 -22.95 4.79
CA LYS A 169 27.58 -22.29 5.51
C LYS A 169 26.25 -23.04 5.32
N ALA A 170 25.92 -23.43 4.09
CA ALA A 170 24.74 -24.22 3.77
C ALA A 170 24.78 -25.61 4.43
N ALA A 171 25.95 -26.26 4.43
CA ALA A 171 26.14 -27.55 5.08
C ALA A 171 25.97 -27.46 6.62
N TYR A 172 26.50 -26.41 7.25
CA TYR A 172 26.30 -26.14 8.68
C TYR A 172 24.83 -25.89 8.99
N ALA A 173 24.14 -25.09 8.17
CA ALA A 173 22.72 -24.82 8.32
C ALA A 173 21.89 -26.11 8.20
N ALA A 174 22.19 -26.98 7.23
CA ALA A 174 21.53 -28.28 7.06
C ALA A 174 21.77 -29.22 8.26
N ALA A 175 22.96 -29.17 8.87
CA ALA A 175 23.27 -29.90 10.09
C ALA A 175 22.67 -29.27 11.37
N GLY A 176 22.08 -28.07 11.27
CA GLY A 176 21.60 -27.28 12.41
C GLY A 176 22.72 -26.75 13.31
N TRP A 177 23.92 -26.57 12.74
CA TRP A 177 25.10 -26.10 13.44
C TRP A 177 25.24 -24.57 13.33
N LYS A 178 25.93 -23.98 14.31
CA LYS A 178 26.17 -22.53 14.38
C LYS A 178 27.37 -22.15 13.53
N PHE A 179 27.20 -21.25 12.58
CA PHE A 179 28.27 -20.84 11.65
C PHE A 179 29.09 -19.63 12.14
N TYR A 180 28.50 -18.77 12.97
CA TYR A 180 29.10 -17.52 13.44
C TYR A 180 29.58 -16.65 12.26
N ASP A 181 30.83 -16.18 12.30
CA ASP A 181 31.50 -15.36 11.28
C ASP A 181 32.36 -16.19 10.30
N GLY A 182 32.37 -17.52 10.42
CA GLY A 182 33.18 -18.40 9.58
C GLY A 182 34.69 -18.38 9.91
N GLU A 183 35.08 -17.84 11.07
CA GLU A 183 36.46 -17.86 11.56
C GLU A 183 36.97 -19.31 11.70
N GLY A 184 38.18 -19.59 11.22
CA GLY A 184 38.76 -20.95 11.22
C GLY A 184 38.24 -21.88 10.12
N ILE A 185 37.46 -21.35 9.16
CA ILE A 185 37.05 -22.06 7.93
C ILE A 185 37.91 -21.56 6.77
N ASP A 186 38.76 -22.43 6.23
CA ASP A 186 39.76 -22.12 5.20
C ASP A 186 39.13 -21.46 3.97
N GLN A 187 37.97 -21.96 3.54
CA GLN A 187 37.23 -21.43 2.40
C GLN A 187 36.81 -19.96 2.67
N CYS A 188 36.29 -19.69 3.86
CA CYS A 188 35.81 -18.36 4.25
C CYS A 188 36.95 -17.36 4.46
N GLU A 189 38.08 -17.81 5.01
CA GLU A 189 39.26 -16.96 5.16
C GLU A 189 39.87 -16.59 3.79
N LYS A 190 40.00 -17.58 2.88
CA LYS A 190 40.54 -17.37 1.53
C LYS A 190 39.66 -16.49 0.66
N GLU A 191 38.34 -16.63 0.78
CA GLU A 191 37.38 -15.76 0.09
C GLU A 191 37.28 -14.35 0.71
N GLY A 192 37.97 -14.11 1.83
CA GLY A 192 37.92 -12.85 2.56
C GLY A 192 36.57 -12.58 3.23
N TYR A 193 35.71 -13.60 3.36
CA TYR A 193 34.40 -13.50 4.00
C TYR A 193 34.53 -13.03 5.45
N VAL A 194 35.39 -13.67 6.24
CA VAL A 194 35.59 -13.36 7.67
C VAL A 194 36.01 -11.91 7.87
N LYS A 195 36.96 -11.43 7.05
CA LYS A 195 37.44 -10.04 7.10
C LYS A 195 36.32 -9.06 6.76
N ARG A 196 35.62 -9.31 5.65
CA ARG A 196 34.51 -8.47 5.18
C ARG A 196 33.37 -8.39 6.20
N MET A 197 32.98 -9.53 6.78
CA MET A 197 31.95 -9.57 7.82
C MET A 197 32.34 -8.75 9.04
N ASN A 198 33.57 -8.94 9.55
CA ASN A 198 34.04 -8.27 10.76
C ASN A 198 34.21 -6.75 10.58
N GLU A 199 34.65 -6.30 9.40
CA GLU A 199 34.76 -4.87 9.07
C GLU A 199 33.38 -4.18 9.00
N ARG A 200 32.35 -4.92 8.58
CA ARG A 200 30.99 -4.40 8.34
C ARG A 200 30.03 -4.54 9.53
N LEU A 201 30.47 -5.09 10.67
CA LEU A 201 29.56 -5.32 11.83
C LEU A 201 28.96 -4.01 12.40
N GLY A 202 29.59 -2.86 12.16
CA GLY A 202 29.08 -1.56 12.61
C GLY A 202 28.12 -0.88 11.63
N GLU A 203 27.84 -1.48 10.48
CA GLU A 203 27.04 -0.89 9.42
C GLU A 203 25.53 -1.13 9.60
N GLY A 204 24.74 -0.28 8.95
CA GLY A 204 23.31 -0.49 8.76
C GLY A 204 22.98 -1.03 7.36
N CYS A 205 21.71 -1.31 7.13
CA CYS A 205 21.21 -1.79 5.84
C CYS A 205 19.90 -1.11 5.46
N ARG A 206 19.78 -0.63 4.23
CA ARG A 206 18.52 -0.22 3.62
C ARG A 206 18.14 -1.23 2.54
N ILE A 207 16.95 -1.78 2.63
CA ILE A 207 16.40 -2.69 1.63
C ILE A 207 15.32 -1.93 0.88
N LYS A 208 15.51 -1.80 -0.44
CA LYS A 208 14.58 -1.09 -1.31
C LYS A 208 14.30 -1.91 -2.56
N GLY A 209 13.05 -1.99 -2.98
CA GLY A 209 12.70 -2.52 -4.29
C GLY A 209 11.27 -3.04 -4.40
N THR A 210 11.03 -3.80 -5.45
CA THR A 210 9.70 -4.28 -5.81
C THR A 210 9.72 -5.76 -6.15
N ALA A 211 8.73 -6.53 -5.71
CA ALA A 211 8.58 -7.94 -6.09
C ALA A 211 7.12 -8.31 -6.40
N GLN A 212 6.94 -9.41 -7.13
CA GLN A 212 5.63 -9.91 -7.54
C GLN A 212 5.24 -11.14 -6.74
N LEU A 213 4.36 -10.97 -5.77
CA LEU A 213 3.85 -12.04 -4.92
C LEU A 213 2.68 -12.77 -5.58
N ASN A 214 2.49 -14.02 -5.16
CA ASN A 214 1.22 -14.69 -5.39
C ASN A 214 0.12 -13.96 -4.62
N ARG A 215 -1.09 -13.95 -5.17
CA ARG A 215 -2.25 -13.28 -4.57
C ARG A 215 -2.92 -14.14 -3.50
N ILE A 216 -2.11 -14.58 -2.54
CA ILE A 216 -2.49 -15.36 -1.36
C ILE A 216 -1.88 -14.65 -0.15
N GLY A 217 -2.51 -14.78 1.03
CA GLY A 217 -1.91 -14.29 2.27
C GLY A 217 -0.54 -14.93 2.52
N GLY A 218 0.28 -14.26 3.32
CA GLY A 218 1.64 -14.70 3.59
C GLY A 218 2.33 -13.88 4.68
N ASN A 219 3.63 -14.15 4.81
CA ASN A 219 4.52 -13.54 5.76
C ASN A 219 5.82 -13.14 5.05
N LEU A 220 6.08 -11.84 4.99
CA LEU A 220 7.37 -11.27 4.63
C LEU A 220 8.08 -10.92 5.93
N HIS A 221 9.31 -11.40 6.13
CA HIS A 221 10.03 -11.10 7.36
C HIS A 221 11.52 -10.88 7.18
N PHE A 222 12.06 -10.11 8.12
CA PHE A 222 13.46 -9.79 8.27
C PHE A 222 13.98 -10.40 9.56
N ALA A 223 15.03 -11.21 9.47
CA ALA A 223 15.61 -11.91 10.61
C ALA A 223 17.15 -12.02 10.46
N PRO A 224 17.89 -12.36 11.53
CA PRO A 224 19.34 -12.38 11.48
C PRO A 224 19.86 -13.71 10.91
N GLY A 225 20.96 -13.61 10.18
CA GLY A 225 21.68 -14.75 9.63
C GLY A 225 21.08 -15.29 8.34
N SER A 226 21.60 -16.42 7.88
CA SER A 226 21.00 -17.12 6.74
C SER A 226 19.78 -17.92 7.20
N SER A 227 18.77 -17.94 6.34
CA SER A 227 17.58 -18.76 6.51
C SER A 227 17.77 -20.12 5.85
N ILE A 228 17.20 -21.17 6.45
CA ILE A 228 17.11 -22.49 5.84
C ILE A 228 15.74 -23.09 6.15
N THR A 229 15.17 -23.77 5.16
CA THR A 229 13.91 -24.48 5.30
C THR A 229 14.17 -25.96 5.19
N MET A 230 13.94 -26.68 6.29
CA MET A 230 14.12 -28.12 6.36
C MET A 230 12.99 -28.75 7.18
N ASN A 231 12.37 -29.81 6.64
CA ASN A 231 11.28 -30.56 7.29
C ASN A 231 10.14 -29.65 7.80
N ASP A 232 9.57 -28.81 6.93
CA ASP A 232 8.51 -27.83 7.25
C ASP A 232 8.86 -26.81 8.34
N ARG A 233 10.15 -26.65 8.66
CA ARG A 233 10.64 -25.64 9.60
C ARG A 233 11.55 -24.66 8.88
N HIS A 234 11.17 -23.41 8.91
CA HIS A 234 12.00 -22.29 8.52
C HIS A 234 12.77 -21.78 9.74
N VAL A 235 14.10 -21.85 9.70
CA VAL A 235 14.97 -21.46 10.81
C VAL A 235 16.05 -20.51 10.33
N HIS A 236 16.49 -19.66 11.24
CA HIS A 236 17.50 -18.64 11.00
C HIS A 236 18.72 -18.90 11.89
N ASP A 237 19.91 -18.71 11.36
CA ASP A 237 21.14 -18.82 12.14
C ASP A 237 21.41 -17.55 12.97
N LEU A 238 21.04 -17.59 14.25
CA LEU A 238 21.24 -16.49 15.20
C LEU A 238 22.65 -16.46 15.81
N SER A 239 23.57 -17.34 15.41
CA SER A 239 24.87 -17.51 16.08
C SER A 239 25.71 -16.24 16.12
N LEU A 240 25.84 -15.54 14.98
CA LEU A 240 26.59 -14.29 14.89
C LEU A 240 25.85 -13.14 15.59
N PHE A 241 24.53 -13.10 15.45
CA PHE A 241 23.70 -12.13 16.17
C PHE A 241 23.90 -12.27 17.69
N ASP A 242 23.90 -13.49 18.22
CA ASP A 242 24.09 -13.77 19.65
C ASP A 242 25.53 -13.55 20.13
N LYS A 243 26.55 -13.73 19.26
CA LYS A 243 27.98 -13.48 19.58
C LYS A 243 28.23 -12.03 20.05
N HIS A 244 27.47 -11.07 19.52
CA HIS A 244 27.64 -9.63 19.82
C HIS A 244 26.45 -9.06 20.63
N PRO A 245 26.50 -9.04 21.97
CA PRO A 245 25.34 -8.73 22.82
C PRO A 245 24.75 -7.31 22.63
N GLU A 246 25.59 -6.31 22.35
CA GLU A 246 25.20 -4.89 22.36
C GLU A 246 25.17 -4.25 20.96
N GLN A 247 25.52 -4.99 19.92
CA GLN A 247 25.81 -4.41 18.60
C GLN A 247 24.59 -4.34 17.69
N PHE A 248 23.69 -5.32 17.80
CA PHE A 248 22.60 -5.52 16.84
C PHE A 248 21.23 -5.37 17.48
N ASN A 249 20.28 -4.81 16.74
CA ASN A 249 18.85 -4.84 17.06
C ASN A 249 18.01 -4.67 15.79
N PHE A 250 16.70 -4.83 15.89
CA PHE A 250 15.77 -4.63 14.76
C PHE A 250 15.14 -3.24 14.76
N ASP A 251 15.87 -2.23 15.21
CA ASP A 251 15.44 -0.84 15.02
C ASP A 251 15.31 -0.58 13.53
N HIS A 252 14.21 0.03 13.13
CA HIS A 252 13.94 0.22 11.72
C HIS A 252 13.08 1.46 11.43
N VAL A 253 13.23 1.92 10.19
CA VAL A 253 12.45 3.01 9.61
C VAL A 253 11.81 2.47 8.35
N ILE A 254 10.47 2.49 8.29
CA ILE A 254 9.72 2.19 7.07
C ILE A 254 9.64 3.50 6.29
N ASN A 255 10.48 3.65 5.27
CA ASN A 255 10.49 4.83 4.42
C ASN A 255 9.28 4.80 3.47
N HIS A 256 9.00 3.63 2.90
CA HIS A 256 7.85 3.40 2.04
C HIS A 256 7.40 1.93 2.11
N PHE A 257 6.09 1.69 2.12
CA PHE A 257 5.51 0.35 1.98
C PHE A 257 4.16 0.41 1.26
N ALA A 258 4.05 -0.31 0.13
CA ALA A 258 2.85 -0.33 -0.69
C ALA A 258 2.60 -1.68 -1.36
N PHE A 259 1.34 -1.90 -1.75
CA PHE A 259 0.93 -3.00 -2.61
C PHE A 259 0.42 -2.42 -3.93
N GLY A 260 0.98 -2.87 -5.05
CA GLY A 260 0.71 -2.34 -6.39
C GLY A 260 1.83 -1.44 -6.93
N PRO A 261 1.63 -0.86 -8.13
CA PRO A 261 2.63 -0.02 -8.79
C PRO A 261 2.86 1.29 -8.02
N ASP A 262 4.13 1.60 -7.73
CA ASP A 262 4.57 2.88 -7.16
C ASP A 262 4.77 3.91 -8.28
N ASP A 263 3.70 4.17 -9.04
CA ASP A 263 3.75 5.10 -10.15
C ASP A 263 3.36 6.51 -9.67
N HIS A 264 4.38 7.35 -9.44
CA HIS A 264 4.22 8.78 -9.24
C HIS A 264 3.42 9.48 -10.36
N HIS A 265 3.40 8.93 -11.59
CA HIS A 265 2.56 9.47 -12.67
C HIS A 265 1.07 9.20 -12.47
N GLN A 266 0.69 8.10 -11.81
CA GLN A 266 -0.69 7.92 -11.38
C GLN A 266 -1.04 9.00 -10.36
N THR A 267 -0.14 9.37 -9.45
CA THR A 267 -0.40 10.44 -8.47
C THR A 267 -0.64 11.80 -9.15
N GLU A 268 0.05 12.13 -10.25
CA GLU A 268 -0.21 13.34 -11.04
C GLU A 268 -1.54 13.27 -11.83
N ALA A 269 -1.88 12.11 -12.41
CA ALA A 269 -3.18 11.88 -13.04
C ALA A 269 -4.35 11.93 -12.04
N LEU A 270 -4.11 11.48 -10.81
CA LEU A 270 -5.05 11.48 -9.69
C LEU A 270 -5.17 12.84 -8.99
N GLN A 271 -4.21 13.75 -9.18
CA GLN A 271 -4.24 15.11 -8.61
C GLN A 271 -4.83 16.16 -9.57
N THR A 272 -4.94 15.87 -10.87
CA THR A 272 -5.30 16.87 -11.90
C THR A 272 -6.80 16.99 -12.19
N LYS A 273 -7.67 16.12 -11.65
CA LYS A 273 -9.13 16.16 -11.92
C LYS A 273 -9.96 16.30 -10.64
N SER A 274 -10.23 17.52 -10.17
CA SER A 274 -11.27 17.93 -9.19
C SER A 274 -11.41 17.19 -7.84
N HIS A 275 -10.78 16.03 -7.65
CA HIS A 275 -10.85 15.13 -6.50
C HIS A 275 -9.46 14.52 -6.34
N SER A 276 -8.73 14.93 -5.30
CA SER A 276 -7.42 14.35 -5.00
C SER A 276 -7.64 12.98 -4.34
N TYR A 277 -7.44 11.91 -5.09
CA TYR A 277 -7.25 10.60 -4.46
C TYR A 277 -5.86 10.56 -3.83
N ILE A 278 -5.80 10.33 -2.52
CA ILE A 278 -4.56 10.18 -1.76
C ILE A 278 -4.48 8.71 -1.41
N THR A 279 -3.59 7.96 -2.07
CA THR A 279 -3.19 6.64 -1.57
C THR A 279 -2.60 6.85 -0.18
N THR A 280 -3.26 6.29 0.83
CA THR A 280 -2.70 6.31 2.19
C THR A 280 -1.81 5.09 2.34
N HIS A 281 -0.50 5.31 2.48
CA HIS A 281 0.46 4.28 2.87
C HIS A 281 0.63 4.37 4.39
N PRO A 282 -0.14 3.58 5.19
CA PRO A 282 -0.24 3.77 6.64
C PRO A 282 1.07 3.52 7.39
N LEU A 283 2.05 2.86 6.78
CA LEU A 283 3.33 2.53 7.39
C LEU A 283 4.45 3.54 7.07
N ASP A 284 4.25 4.42 6.09
CA ASP A 284 5.28 5.35 5.65
C ASP A 284 5.67 6.32 6.78
N GLY A 285 6.98 6.45 7.01
CA GLY A 285 7.53 7.27 8.07
C GLY A 285 7.50 6.62 9.46
N THR A 286 7.06 5.36 9.60
CA THR A 286 7.07 4.63 10.87
C THR A 286 8.51 4.38 11.33
N ARG A 287 8.81 4.71 12.59
CA ARG A 287 10.13 4.53 13.20
C ARG A 287 9.98 3.80 14.52
N LEU A 288 10.61 2.64 14.64
CA LEU A 288 10.63 1.87 15.89
C LEU A 288 12.05 1.65 16.35
N SER A 289 12.23 1.75 17.66
CA SER A 289 13.48 1.45 18.33
C SER A 289 13.21 0.70 19.62
N GLY A 290 14.07 -0.24 19.96
CA GLY A 290 13.97 -1.03 21.17
C GLY A 290 15.17 -1.94 21.41
N ASP A 291 14.97 -2.88 22.32
CA ASP A 291 15.99 -3.85 22.71
C ASP A 291 16.32 -4.83 21.57
N LYS A 292 17.53 -5.42 21.64
CA LYS A 292 18.04 -6.42 20.70
C LYS A 292 17.07 -7.57 20.42
N TYR A 293 16.51 -8.16 21.47
CA TYR A 293 15.64 -9.34 21.38
C TYR A 293 14.16 -8.95 21.37
N ARG A 294 13.75 -8.18 20.35
CA ARG A 294 12.35 -7.81 20.13
C ARG A 294 11.83 -8.37 18.81
N LEU A 295 10.53 -8.62 18.80
CA LEU A 295 9.76 -9.03 17.64
C LEU A 295 8.81 -7.90 17.28
N TYR A 296 8.90 -7.39 16.07
CA TYR A 296 7.97 -6.42 15.50
C TYR A 296 7.05 -7.14 14.51
N SER A 297 5.74 -7.02 14.70
CA SER A 297 4.70 -7.65 13.89
C SER A 297 3.78 -6.59 13.29
N TYR A 298 3.67 -6.58 11.98
CA TYR A 298 2.74 -5.77 11.22
C TYR A 298 1.68 -6.67 10.59
N PHE A 299 0.41 -6.45 10.91
CA PHE A 299 -0.72 -7.15 10.33
C PHE A 299 -1.37 -6.29 9.27
N LEU A 300 -1.24 -6.70 8.02
CA LEU A 300 -1.68 -5.97 6.84
C LEU A 300 -2.92 -6.65 6.26
N LYS A 301 -3.98 -5.87 6.03
CA LYS A 301 -5.17 -6.31 5.29
C LYS A 301 -5.24 -5.55 3.98
N VAL A 302 -4.97 -6.25 2.88
CA VAL A 302 -4.90 -5.70 1.52
C VAL A 302 -6.28 -5.82 0.86
N VAL A 303 -6.73 -4.74 0.21
CA VAL A 303 -8.01 -4.65 -0.48
C VAL A 303 -7.76 -4.10 -1.88
N ASN A 304 -8.29 -4.78 -2.89
CA ASN A 304 -8.21 -4.28 -4.26
C ASN A 304 -9.19 -3.13 -4.46
N THR A 305 -8.75 -2.12 -5.19
CA THR A 305 -9.49 -0.88 -5.43
C THR A 305 -9.44 -0.53 -6.91
N ARG A 306 -10.62 -0.30 -7.50
CA ARG A 306 -10.77 0.10 -8.90
C ARG A 306 -11.41 1.47 -8.97
N PHE A 307 -10.86 2.35 -9.77
CA PHE A 307 -11.47 3.63 -10.10
C PHE A 307 -12.02 3.59 -11.52
N GLU A 308 -13.26 4.04 -11.68
CA GLU A 308 -13.92 4.20 -12.97
C GLU A 308 -14.26 5.67 -13.18
N TYR A 309 -13.57 6.32 -14.10
CA TYR A 309 -13.75 7.73 -14.40
C TYR A 309 -14.84 7.96 -15.45
N LEU A 310 -15.41 9.17 -15.50
CA LEU A 310 -16.45 9.52 -16.48
C LEU A 310 -15.98 9.48 -17.93
N ASP A 311 -14.67 9.58 -18.19
CA ASP A 311 -14.07 9.46 -19.52
C ASP A 311 -13.86 8.00 -19.97
N GLY A 312 -14.16 7.04 -19.09
CA GLY A 312 -13.99 5.62 -19.34
C GLY A 312 -12.59 5.09 -19.01
N GLU A 313 -11.69 5.91 -18.48
CA GLU A 313 -10.43 5.44 -17.91
C GLU A 313 -10.72 4.55 -16.69
N VAL A 314 -9.99 3.45 -16.57
CA VAL A 314 -10.08 2.51 -15.45
C VAL A 314 -8.70 2.37 -14.84
N LEU A 315 -8.61 2.60 -13.54
CA LEU A 315 -7.39 2.44 -12.78
C LEU A 315 -7.58 1.33 -11.74
N GLU A 316 -6.68 0.35 -11.74
CA GLU A 316 -6.64 -0.73 -10.75
C GLU A 316 -5.46 -0.47 -9.81
N THR A 317 -5.72 -0.45 -8.50
CA THR A 317 -4.72 -0.23 -7.45
C THR A 317 -5.08 -1.05 -6.22
N ASN A 318 -4.23 -1.03 -5.19
CA ASN A 318 -4.52 -1.70 -3.92
C ASN A 318 -4.36 -0.71 -2.77
N GLU A 319 -5.23 -0.88 -1.78
CA GLU A 319 -5.11 -0.21 -0.49
C GLU A 319 -4.85 -1.26 0.57
N PHE A 320 -4.30 -0.83 1.71
CA PHE A 320 -4.19 -1.71 2.85
C PHE A 320 -4.36 -0.94 4.16
N SER A 321 -4.84 -1.66 5.16
CA SER A 321 -4.78 -1.22 6.54
C SER A 321 -3.66 -1.97 7.27
N ALA A 322 -3.03 -1.31 8.24
CA ALA A 322 -1.94 -1.88 9.01
C ALA A 322 -2.22 -1.77 10.51
N THR A 323 -1.93 -2.85 11.24
CA THR A 323 -1.88 -2.85 12.71
C THR A 323 -0.50 -3.26 13.15
N GLN A 324 0.11 -2.47 14.02
CA GLN A 324 1.45 -2.74 14.56
C GLN A 324 1.32 -3.37 15.96
N HIS A 325 2.17 -4.37 16.22
CA HIS A 325 2.38 -4.94 17.53
C HIS A 325 3.85 -5.29 17.72
N ASP A 326 4.38 -5.12 18.92
CA ASP A 326 5.74 -5.53 19.24
C ASP A 326 5.83 -6.12 20.65
N ARG A 327 6.81 -7.01 20.84
CA ARG A 327 7.05 -7.65 22.14
C ARG A 327 8.51 -8.06 22.34
N PRO A 328 9.01 -8.06 23.59
CA PRO A 328 10.30 -8.64 23.92
C PRO A 328 10.24 -10.18 23.93
N LEU A 329 11.28 -10.84 23.41
CA LEU A 329 11.35 -12.31 23.36
C LEU A 329 11.62 -12.97 24.71
N ARG A 330 12.12 -12.20 25.69
CA ARG A 330 12.27 -12.65 27.08
C ARG A 330 10.91 -13.07 27.68
N GLY A 331 9.82 -12.52 27.15
CA GLY A 331 8.46 -12.71 27.65
C GLY A 331 8.24 -12.04 29.01
N GLY A 332 7.03 -12.19 29.54
CA GLY A 332 6.63 -11.60 30.81
C GLY A 332 5.81 -10.32 30.65
N ARG A 333 5.67 -9.58 31.76
CA ARG A 333 5.02 -8.26 31.76
C ARG A 333 6.02 -7.21 31.32
N ASP A 334 5.56 -6.28 30.51
CA ASP A 334 6.25 -5.04 30.17
C ASP A 334 5.52 -3.85 30.82
N ASP A 335 6.24 -2.73 30.92
CA ASP A 335 5.69 -1.49 31.49
C ASP A 335 4.63 -0.87 30.56
N ASP A 336 4.75 -1.13 29.25
CA ASP A 336 3.86 -0.61 28.22
C ASP A 336 2.50 -1.35 28.15
N HIS A 337 2.45 -2.63 28.56
CA HIS A 337 1.22 -3.44 28.59
C HIS A 337 1.05 -4.15 29.95
N PRO A 338 0.73 -3.40 31.03
CA PRO A 338 0.70 -3.94 32.40
C PRO A 338 -0.30 -5.09 32.61
N ASN A 339 -1.31 -5.19 31.75
CA ASN A 339 -2.36 -6.21 31.78
C ASN A 339 -2.09 -7.40 30.84
N THR A 340 -1.00 -7.39 30.09
CA THR A 340 -0.65 -8.45 29.12
C THR A 340 0.58 -9.20 29.59
N ILE A 341 0.63 -10.51 29.35
CA ILE A 341 1.80 -11.34 29.59
C ILE A 341 2.29 -11.83 28.23
N HIS A 342 3.44 -11.35 27.80
CA HIS A 342 4.05 -11.74 26.53
C HIS A 342 4.58 -13.17 26.60
N ALA A 343 4.33 -13.94 25.54
CA ALA A 343 4.91 -15.25 25.37
C ALA A 343 6.45 -15.16 25.34
N ARG A 344 7.12 -16.18 25.89
CA ARG A 344 8.58 -16.30 25.81
C ARG A 344 8.97 -17.04 24.52
N GLY A 345 10.02 -16.56 23.86
CA GLY A 345 10.55 -17.15 22.64
C GLY A 345 9.99 -16.54 21.36
N GLY A 346 10.46 -17.09 20.23
CA GLY A 346 10.36 -16.50 18.89
C GLY A 346 11.75 -16.14 18.37
N ILE A 347 11.80 -15.63 17.13
CA ILE A 347 13.01 -15.14 16.48
C ILE A 347 12.94 -13.60 16.50
N PRO A 348 14.02 -12.89 16.84
CA PRO A 348 14.02 -11.43 16.79
C PRO A 348 13.95 -11.00 15.32
N GLY A 349 13.17 -9.98 15.02
CA GLY A 349 12.95 -9.59 13.63
C GLY A 349 11.76 -8.67 13.41
N VAL A 350 11.57 -8.32 12.15
CA VAL A 350 10.43 -7.54 11.66
C VAL A 350 9.60 -8.39 10.72
N PHE A 351 8.32 -8.56 11.02
CA PHE A 351 7.42 -9.50 10.34
C PHE A 351 6.19 -8.76 9.81
N PHE A 352 5.89 -8.94 8.53
CA PHE A 352 4.74 -8.39 7.84
C PHE A 352 3.83 -9.55 7.44
N TYR A 353 2.76 -9.73 8.21
CA TYR A 353 1.71 -10.69 7.93
C TYR A 353 0.66 -10.00 7.06
N PHE A 354 0.57 -10.39 5.79
CA PHE A 354 -0.40 -9.82 4.86
C PHE A 354 -1.47 -10.83 4.50
N ASP A 355 -2.71 -10.34 4.38
CA ASP A 355 -3.87 -11.12 3.99
C ASP A 355 -4.70 -10.32 2.99
N ILE A 356 -5.12 -10.98 1.92
CA ILE A 356 -5.76 -10.34 0.77
C ILE A 356 -7.27 -10.56 0.89
N SER A 357 -8.01 -9.45 0.89
CA SER A 357 -9.46 -9.48 1.01
C SER A 357 -10.10 -10.10 -0.24
N PRO A 358 -11.12 -10.98 -0.08
CA PRO A 358 -11.92 -11.47 -1.21
C PRO A 358 -12.90 -10.39 -1.75
N MET A 359 -12.80 -9.17 -1.23
CA MET A 359 -13.62 -8.03 -1.60
C MET A 359 -12.78 -6.98 -2.33
N LYS A 360 -13.41 -6.36 -3.33
CA LYS A 360 -12.89 -5.27 -4.14
C LYS A 360 -13.80 -4.05 -4.00
N ILE A 361 -13.20 -2.87 -3.86
CA ILE A 361 -13.93 -1.61 -3.83
C ILE A 361 -13.88 -0.99 -5.22
N ILE A 362 -15.04 -0.65 -5.77
CA ILE A 362 -15.15 0.05 -7.06
C ILE A 362 -15.62 1.48 -6.77
N ASN A 363 -14.73 2.43 -7.00
CA ASN A 363 -14.98 3.87 -6.89
C ASN A 363 -15.40 4.38 -8.26
N ARG A 364 -16.71 4.49 -8.50
CA ARG A 364 -17.24 5.00 -9.77
C ARG A 364 -17.52 6.50 -9.67
N GLU A 365 -16.99 7.26 -10.62
CA GLU A 365 -17.40 8.64 -10.85
C GLU A 365 -18.77 8.68 -11.50
N GLU A 366 -19.70 9.38 -10.85
CA GLU A 366 -21.04 9.61 -11.38
C GLU A 366 -21.44 11.06 -11.18
N HIS A 367 -22.30 11.54 -12.07
CA HIS A 367 -22.99 12.81 -11.83
C HIS A 367 -23.86 12.68 -10.57
N LYS A 368 -23.76 13.66 -9.67
CA LYS A 368 -24.56 13.71 -8.43
C LYS A 368 -26.06 13.54 -8.69
N LYS A 369 -26.54 14.06 -9.84
CA LYS A 369 -27.92 13.91 -10.33
C LYS A 369 -27.92 13.34 -11.74
N THR A 370 -28.84 12.42 -12.01
CA THR A 370 -29.13 11.97 -13.37
C THR A 370 -29.81 13.09 -14.18
N TRP A 371 -29.76 13.00 -15.50
CA TRP A 371 -30.42 13.97 -16.38
C TRP A 371 -31.93 14.08 -16.11
N SER A 372 -32.61 12.95 -15.90
CA SER A 372 -34.03 12.93 -15.57
C SER A 372 -34.34 13.57 -14.21
N ALA A 373 -33.49 13.33 -13.20
CA ALA A 373 -33.61 13.96 -11.90
C ALA A 373 -33.42 15.47 -11.98
N PHE A 374 -32.46 15.96 -12.77
CA PHE A 374 -32.26 17.38 -13.02
C PHE A 374 -33.48 18.03 -13.67
N VAL A 375 -34.02 17.45 -14.76
CA VAL A 375 -35.21 17.99 -15.43
C VAL A 375 -36.41 18.02 -14.50
N LEU A 376 -36.64 16.96 -13.73
CA LEU A 376 -37.73 16.90 -12.75
C LEU A 376 -37.58 17.98 -11.67
N SER A 377 -36.36 18.21 -11.20
CA SER A 377 -36.05 19.22 -10.20
C SER A 377 -36.24 20.64 -10.72
N VAL A 378 -35.82 20.92 -11.96
CA VAL A 378 -36.09 22.20 -12.66
C VAL A 378 -37.58 22.47 -12.77
N CYS A 379 -38.36 21.49 -13.23
CA CYS A 379 -39.82 21.62 -13.33
C CYS A 379 -40.46 21.86 -11.95
N SER A 380 -40.01 21.12 -10.93
CA SER A 380 -40.48 21.25 -9.55
C SER A 380 -40.16 22.63 -8.96
N ALA A 381 -38.95 23.16 -9.19
CA ALA A 381 -38.52 24.47 -8.72
C ALA A 381 -39.37 25.59 -9.35
N ILE A 382 -39.58 25.55 -10.68
CA ILE A 382 -40.41 26.54 -11.37
C ILE A 382 -41.86 26.49 -10.87
N ALA A 383 -42.45 25.29 -10.81
CA ALA A 383 -43.82 25.11 -10.34
C ALA A 383 -43.97 25.55 -8.87
N GLY A 384 -43.05 25.17 -8.00
CA GLY A 384 -43.05 25.52 -6.59
C GLY A 384 -43.00 27.04 -6.37
N VAL A 385 -42.07 27.74 -7.03
CA VAL A 385 -41.95 29.20 -6.89
C VAL A 385 -43.18 29.91 -7.44
N LEU A 386 -43.68 29.53 -8.63
CA LEU A 386 -44.89 30.13 -9.20
C LEU A 386 -46.11 29.95 -8.28
N THR A 387 -46.25 28.77 -7.67
CA THR A 387 -47.37 28.48 -6.76
C THR A 387 -47.31 29.37 -5.51
N VAL A 388 -46.14 29.44 -4.85
CA VAL A 388 -45.94 30.26 -3.66
C VAL A 388 -46.16 31.75 -3.95
N PHE A 389 -45.59 32.27 -5.03
CA PHE A 389 -45.74 33.67 -5.41
C PHE A 389 -47.18 34.01 -5.84
N SER A 390 -47.92 33.08 -6.43
CA SER A 390 -49.34 33.28 -6.76
C SER A 390 -50.22 33.39 -5.51
N VAL A 391 -49.92 32.64 -4.45
CA VAL A 391 -50.63 32.73 -3.17
C VAL A 391 -50.27 34.05 -2.47
N LEU A 392 -48.99 34.44 -2.50
CA LEU A 392 -48.54 35.73 -1.98
C LEU A 392 -49.20 36.91 -2.70
N ASP A 393 -49.29 36.89 -4.03
CA ASP A 393 -49.92 37.96 -4.80
C ASP A 393 -51.41 38.11 -4.43
N LYS A 394 -52.14 36.99 -4.38
CA LYS A 394 -53.56 36.96 -4.00
C LYS A 394 -53.79 37.50 -2.58
N THR A 395 -52.93 37.13 -1.63
CA THR A 395 -53.05 37.58 -0.24
C THR A 395 -52.72 39.06 -0.08
N ILE A 396 -51.67 39.55 -0.75
CA ILE A 396 -51.32 40.99 -0.76
C ILE A 396 -52.44 41.81 -1.42
N TRP A 397 -52.98 41.35 -2.54
CA TRP A 397 -54.09 42.03 -3.22
C TRP A 397 -55.35 42.10 -2.34
N ALA A 398 -55.72 40.98 -1.71
CA ALA A 398 -56.87 40.93 -0.80
C ALA A 398 -56.68 41.86 0.41
N ALA A 399 -55.50 41.86 1.03
CA ALA A 399 -55.16 42.75 2.13
C ALA A 399 -55.21 44.23 1.72
N HIS A 400 -54.68 44.57 0.55
CA HIS A 400 -54.71 45.94 0.03
C HIS A 400 -56.15 46.41 -0.24
N LYS A 401 -57.02 45.53 -0.76
CA LYS A 401 -58.44 45.82 -0.97
C LYS A 401 -59.16 46.10 0.35
N LEU A 402 -58.96 45.25 1.36
CA LEU A 402 -59.54 45.44 2.70
C LEU A 402 -59.08 46.74 3.37
N LEU A 403 -57.80 47.09 3.27
CA LEU A 403 -57.27 48.35 3.81
C LEU A 403 -57.84 49.58 3.09
N LYS A 404 -58.10 49.47 1.78
CA LYS A 404 -58.72 50.53 0.99
C LYS A 404 -60.20 50.71 1.35
N GLU A 405 -60.94 49.62 1.54
CA GLU A 405 -62.33 49.64 2.01
C GLU A 405 -62.44 50.24 3.42
N LYS A 406 -61.51 49.92 4.33
CA LYS A 406 -61.45 50.48 5.70
C LYS A 406 -61.04 51.96 5.77
N LYS A 407 -60.52 52.54 4.68
CA LYS A 407 -60.19 53.98 4.57
C LYS A 407 -61.30 54.83 3.95
N VAL A 408 -62.28 54.18 3.30
CA VAL A 408 -63.41 54.84 2.61
C VAL A 408 -64.66 54.90 3.50
N ASN A 409 -64.74 54.04 4.53
CA ASN A 409 -65.58 54.24 5.72
C ASN A 409 -64.79 54.97 6.80
#